data_AF-A0A0P9IXA5-F1
#
_entry.id   AF-A0A0P9IXA5-F1
#
_cell.length_a   1.000
_cell.length_b   1.000
_cell.length_c   1.000
_cell.angle_alpha   90.00
_cell.angle_beta   90.00
_cell.angle_gamma   90.00
#
_symmetry.space_group_name_H-M   'P 1'
#
loop_
_entity.id
_entity.type
_entity.pdbx_description
1 polymer ?
#
loop_
_entity_poly.entity_id
_entity_poly.type
_entity_poly.pdbx_seq_one_letter_code
_entity_poly.pdbx_strand_id
1 'polypeptide(L)' 'GMREEARRRGLNPNQWFFQTERVAMEQGGANVVAFVNSVNKYYLAFDRERDSLEKSGPKPAVKR' A
#
# COMPACT_ATOMS: atom_id res chain seq x y z
N GLY A 1 16.73 -15.02 -2.10
CA GLY A 1 16.05 -13.70 -2.10
C GLY A 1 14.94 -13.63 -1.05
N MET A 2 14.37 -12.46 -0.77
CA MET A 2 13.40 -12.26 0.33
C MET A 2 12.23 -13.28 0.33
N ARG A 3 11.74 -13.66 -0.85
CA ARG A 3 10.65 -14.65 -1.00
C ARG A 3 11.07 -16.08 -0.62
N GLU A 4 12.30 -16.47 -0.93
CA GLU A 4 12.83 -17.79 -0.55
C GLU A 4 13.02 -17.85 0.96
N GLU A 5 13.52 -16.77 1.55
CA GLU A 5 13.70 -16.68 3.01
C GLU A 5 12.35 -16.66 3.74
N ALA A 6 11.33 -16.00 3.18
CA ALA A 6 9.96 -16.07 3.68
C ALA A 6 9.44 -17.52 3.65
N ARG A 7 9.62 -18.23 2.53
CA ARG A 7 9.22 -19.64 2.39
C ARG A 7 9.94 -20.54 3.41
N ARG A 8 11.26 -20.33 3.61
CA ARG A 8 12.07 -21.08 4.58
C ARG A 8 11.56 -20.94 6.02
N ARG A 9 10.93 -19.80 6.33
CA ARG A 9 10.36 -19.47 7.65
C ARG A 9 8.88 -19.84 7.80
N GLY A 10 8.28 -20.48 6.80
CA GLY A 10 6.84 -20.79 6.79
C GLY A 10 5.94 -19.57 6.56
N LEU A 11 6.50 -18.46 6.08
CA LEU A 11 5.74 -17.27 5.69
C LEU A 11 5.27 -17.41 4.23
N ASN A 12 4.17 -16.75 3.89
CA ASN A 12 3.66 -16.72 2.52
C ASN A 12 4.54 -15.81 1.65
N PRO A 13 5.28 -16.35 0.65
CA PRO A 13 6.19 -15.57 -0.18
C PRO A 13 5.48 -14.65 -1.18
N ASN A 14 4.16 -14.75 -1.32
CA ASN A 14 3.34 -13.96 -2.25
C ASN A 14 2.44 -12.95 -1.56
N GLN A 15 2.60 -12.79 -0.25
CA GLN A 15 1.91 -11.78 0.53
C GLN A 15 2.95 -10.84 1.14
N TRP A 16 2.67 -9.54 1.07
CA TRP A 16 3.55 -8.51 1.62
C TRP A 16 3.40 -8.42 3.15
N PHE A 17 2.30 -7.82 3.60
CA PHE A 17 2.04 -7.51 5.00
C PHE A 17 2.08 -8.74 5.90
N PHE A 18 2.75 -8.62 7.05
CA PHE A 18 2.91 -9.68 8.06
C PHE A 18 3.63 -10.95 7.58
N GLN A 19 4.09 -10.98 6.33
CA GLN A 19 4.70 -12.12 5.68
C GLN A 19 6.08 -11.71 5.17
N THR A 20 6.25 -11.43 3.87
CA THR A 20 7.54 -11.00 3.31
C THR A 20 8.06 -9.67 3.89
N GLU A 21 7.17 -8.81 4.43
CA GLU A 21 7.52 -7.60 5.17
C GLU A 21 8.49 -7.86 6.34
N ARG A 22 8.36 -9.00 7.04
CA ARG A 22 9.26 -9.34 8.16
C ARG A 22 10.69 -9.56 7.67
N VAL A 23 10.84 -10.22 6.53
CA VAL A 23 12.14 -10.45 5.90
C VAL A 23 12.70 -9.14 5.35
N ALA A 24 11.84 -8.28 4.79
CA ALA A 24 12.23 -6.95 4.32
C ALA A 24 12.70 -6.04 5.47
N MET A 25 12.06 -6.11 6.64
CA MET A 25 12.49 -5.39 7.84
C MET A 25 13.89 -5.78 8.28
N GLU A 26 14.21 -7.07 8.24
CA GLU A 26 15.53 -7.58 8.65
C GLU A 26 16.63 -7.27 7.63
N GLN A 27 16.32 -7.35 6.33
CA GLN A 27 17.33 -7.18 5.27
C GLN A 27 17.49 -5.72 4.81
N GLY A 28 16.39 -4.95 4.78
CA GLY A 28 16.34 -3.58 4.28
C GLY A 28 16.05 -2.52 5.35
N GLY A 29 15.79 -2.94 6.59
CA GLY A 29 15.56 -2.05 7.72
C GLY A 29 14.18 -1.37 7.73
N ALA A 30 13.96 -0.58 8.79
CA ALA A 30 12.68 0.08 9.04
C ALA A 30 12.28 1.09 7.96
N ASN A 31 13.23 1.75 7.30
CA ASN A 31 12.94 2.78 6.31
C ASN A 31 12.18 2.24 5.10
N VAL A 32 12.56 1.06 4.60
CA VAL A 32 11.91 0.43 3.43
C VAL A 32 10.46 0.04 3.78
N VAL A 33 10.27 -0.57 4.94
CA VAL A 33 8.93 -0.99 5.40
C VAL A 33 8.05 0.23 5.70
N ALA A 34 8.61 1.26 6.36
CA ALA A 34 7.91 2.49 6.66
C ALA A 34 7.45 3.23 5.39
N PHE A 35 8.27 3.22 4.34
CA PHE A 35 7.91 3.80 3.05
C PHE A 35 6.68 3.09 2.44
N VAL A 36 6.70 1.76 2.31
CA VAL A 36 5.58 0.99 1.77
C VAL A 36 4.31 1.19 2.61
N ASN A 37 4.45 1.17 3.94
CA ASN A 37 3.34 1.43 4.85
C ASN A 37 2.75 2.84 4.66
N SER A 38 3.60 3.85 4.49
CA SER A 38 3.15 5.23 4.27
C SER A 38 2.40 5.37 2.95
N VAL A 39 2.93 4.81 1.85
CA VAL A 39 2.24 4.78 0.55
C VAL A 39 0.87 4.11 0.66
N ASN A 40 0.81 2.94 1.31
CA ASN A 40 -0.46 2.23 1.50
C ASN A 40 -1.47 3.02 2.34
N LYS A 41 -1.02 3.68 3.42
CA LYS A 41 -1.88 4.53 4.26
C LYS A 41 -2.49 5.68 3.46
N TYR A 42 -1.68 6.40 2.69
CA TYR A 42 -2.17 7.52 1.89
C TYR A 42 -3.04 7.05 0.73
N TYR A 43 -2.75 5.89 0.13
CA TYR A 43 -3.60 5.29 -0.89
C TYR A 43 -5.01 4.99 -0.35
N LEU A 44 -5.10 4.33 0.82
CA LEU A 44 -6.39 4.02 1.44
C LEU A 44 -7.16 5.28 1.85
N ALA A 45 -6.46 6.29 2.37
CA ALA A 45 -7.08 7.58 2.69
C ALA A 45 -7.63 8.27 1.43
N PHE A 46 -6.84 8.29 0.36
CA PHE A 46 -7.26 8.86 -0.92
C PHE A 46 -8.44 8.09 -1.53
N ASP A 47 -8.37 6.78 -1.63
CA ASP A 47 -9.43 5.96 -2.24
C ASP A 47 -10.76 6.09 -1.48
N ARG A 48 -10.69 6.20 -0.15
CA ARG A 48 -11.87 6.47 0.70
C ARG A 48 -12.51 7.83 0.42
N GLU A 49 -11.70 8.87 0.23
CA GLU A 49 -12.18 10.23 0.02
C GLU A 49 -12.35 10.59 -1.46
N ARG A 50 -11.90 9.75 -2.39
CA ARG A 50 -11.94 10.03 -3.84
C ARG A 50 -13.34 10.43 -4.29
N ASP A 51 -14.35 9.66 -3.90
CA ASP A 51 -15.73 9.91 -4.28
C ASP A 51 -16.29 11.23 -3.71
N SER A 52 -15.81 11.68 -2.55
CA SER A 52 -16.20 12.97 -1.95
C SER A 52 -15.48 14.13 -2.65
N LEU A 53 -14.18 13.96 -2.93
CA LEU A 53 -13.32 14.94 -3.58
C LEU A 53 -13.67 15.18 -5.06
N GLU A 54 -14.02 14.12 -5.81
CA GLU A 54 -14.34 14.20 -7.24
C GLU A 54 -15.77 14.71 -7.48
N LYS A 55 -16.72 14.48 -6.56
CA LYS A 55 -18.09 15.02 -6.67
C LYS A 55 -18.18 16.53 -6.45
N SER A 56 -17.15 17.16 -5.89
CA SER A 56 -17.04 18.62 -5.71
C SER A 56 -16.51 19.39 -6.93
N GLY A 57 -16.32 18.75 -8.09
CA GLY A 57 -16.07 19.47 -9.34
C GLY A 57 -17.34 20.14 -9.87
N PRO A 58 -17.32 21.42 -10.30
CA PRO A 58 -18.52 22.06 -10.86
C PRO A 58 -19.01 21.25 -12.07
N LYS A 59 -20.23 20.73 -11.99
CA LYS A 59 -20.89 20.13 -13.17
C LYS A 59 -20.99 21.23 -14.24
N PRO A 60 -20.42 21.06 -15.45
CA PRO A 60 -20.65 22.01 -16.52
C PRO A 60 -22.15 22.04 -16.78
N ALA A 61 -22.76 23.22 -16.59
CA ALA A 61 -24.17 23.42 -16.90
C ALA A 61 -24.36 23.17 -18.39
N VAL A 62 -24.98 22.04 -18.74
CA VAL A 62 -25.40 21.71 -20.09
C VAL A 62 -26.40 22.78 -20.53
N LYS A 63 -25.97 23.70 -21.40
CA LYS A 63 -26.87 24.65 -22.05
C LYS A 63 -27.76 23.88 -23.02
N ARG A 64 -29.07 23.99 -22.80
CA ARG A 64 -30.12 23.51 -23.70
C ARG A 64 -30.27 24.45 -24.89
#